data_AF-A0A9W9B1G8-F1
#
_entry.id   AF-A0A9W9B1G8-F1
#
_cell.length_a   1.000
_cell.length_b   1.000
_cell.length_c   1.000
_cell.angle_alpha   90.00
_cell.angle_beta   90.00
_cell.angle_gamma   90.00
#
_symmetry.space_group_name_H-M   'P 1'
#
loop_
_entity.id
_entity.type
_entity.pdbx_description
1 polymer ?
#
loop_
_entity_poly.entity_id
_entity_poly.type
_entity_poly.pdbx_seq_one_letter_code
_entity_poly.pdbx_strand_id
1 'polypeptide(L)'
;MAELDKRQLVFDEMSKDPNAKRGPKTVKENIARVAGVHLTRDFIEATMRDQHPEGFANREPTAKKIHRSVLVCVGPHQEWSGDGHDKLTGIGFPIWAVQDVWSGKWLGIWVVPNNRLKDTIAYLYLKLVYEYGGIPVQTTTDCGSELVMVYGFANALREAFAGDIPVEQVAAHRFLQSIHNITIERGWLRLRLEWGDNVKIFWDAGNTCHEVS
;
A
#
# COMPACT_ATOMS: atom_id res chain seq x y z
N MET A 1 20.33 -7.93 -26.32
CA MET A 1 20.28 -8.81 -25.12
C MET A 1 19.82 -10.18 -25.56
N ALA A 2 20.60 -11.22 -25.22
CA ALA A 2 20.31 -12.59 -25.62
C ALA A 2 19.07 -13.12 -24.90
N GLU A 3 18.45 -14.18 -25.42
CA GLU A 3 17.25 -14.75 -24.80
C GLU A 3 17.55 -15.31 -23.40
N LEU A 4 18.72 -15.92 -23.21
CA LEU A 4 19.15 -16.46 -21.93
C LEU A 4 19.19 -15.37 -20.84
N ASP A 5 19.76 -14.20 -21.17
CA ASP A 5 19.82 -13.05 -20.26
C ASP A 5 18.41 -12.58 -19.87
N LYS A 6 17.46 -12.58 -20.83
CA LYS A 6 16.07 -12.19 -20.56
C LYS A 6 15.38 -13.18 -19.61
N ARG A 7 15.62 -14.48 -19.78
CA ARG A 7 15.06 -15.52 -18.88
C ARG A 7 15.67 -15.40 -17.49
N GLN A 8 16.97 -15.17 -17.40
CA GLN A 8 17.66 -14.97 -16.12
C GLN A 8 17.07 -13.79 -15.34
N LEU A 9 16.78 -12.66 -16.01
CA LEU A 9 16.10 -11.52 -15.36
C LEU A 9 14.73 -11.89 -14.78
N VAL A 10 13.98 -12.79 -15.45
CA VAL A 10 12.70 -13.27 -14.94
C VAL A 10 12.91 -14.17 -13.72
N PHE A 11 13.87 -15.09 -13.78
CA PHE A 11 14.20 -15.99 -12.66
C PHE A 11 14.69 -15.24 -11.42
N ASP A 12 15.56 -14.25 -11.61
CA ASP A 12 16.08 -13.41 -10.54
C ASP A 12 14.96 -12.59 -9.87
N GLU A 13 13.93 -12.21 -10.61
CA GLU A 13 12.79 -11.51 -10.04
C GLU A 13 11.81 -12.47 -9.34
N MET A 14 11.63 -13.69 -9.86
CA MET A 14 10.82 -14.74 -9.24
C MET A 14 11.42 -15.21 -7.91
N SER A 15 12.75 -15.31 -7.80
CA SER A 15 13.42 -15.76 -6.57
C SER A 15 13.21 -14.83 -5.37
N LYS A 16 12.87 -13.56 -5.63
CA LYS A 16 12.52 -12.56 -4.59
C LYS A 16 11.10 -12.71 -4.06
N ASP A 17 10.32 -13.64 -4.61
CA ASP A 17 8.92 -13.87 -4.25
C ASP A 17 8.68 -15.35 -3.90
N PRO A 18 9.14 -15.81 -2.71
CA PRO A 18 9.02 -17.20 -2.29
C PRO A 18 7.57 -17.71 -2.22
N ASN A 19 6.58 -16.82 -2.06
CA ASN A 19 5.16 -17.19 -2.07
C ASN A 19 4.52 -17.23 -3.46
N ALA A 20 5.27 -16.87 -4.52
CA ALA A 20 4.81 -16.80 -5.90
C ALA A 20 3.51 -15.99 -6.09
N LYS A 21 3.38 -14.87 -5.36
CA LYS A 21 2.19 -14.00 -5.38
C LYS A 21 2.28 -12.88 -6.41
N ARG A 22 3.48 -12.52 -6.88
CA ARG A 22 3.70 -11.53 -7.95
C ARG A 22 3.24 -12.09 -9.28
N GLY A 23 2.37 -11.35 -9.95
CA GLY A 23 1.92 -11.71 -11.29
C GLY A 23 2.89 -11.26 -12.39
N PRO A 24 2.71 -11.73 -13.64
CA PRO A 24 3.54 -11.33 -14.79
C PRO A 24 3.63 -9.80 -14.98
N LYS A 25 2.57 -9.06 -14.65
CA LYS A 25 2.57 -7.60 -14.70
C LYS A 25 3.53 -6.98 -13.67
N THR A 26 3.46 -7.40 -12.41
CA THR A 26 4.35 -6.92 -11.34
C THR A 26 5.80 -7.26 -11.64
N VAL A 27 6.07 -8.50 -12.09
CA VAL A 27 7.41 -8.94 -12.52
C VAL A 27 7.94 -8.06 -13.65
N LYS A 28 7.12 -7.78 -14.67
CA LYS A 28 7.47 -6.87 -15.77
C LYS A 28 7.84 -5.47 -15.28
N GLU A 29 7.02 -4.90 -14.42
CA GLU A 29 7.22 -3.56 -13.87
C GLU A 29 8.50 -3.49 -13.03
N ASN A 30 8.80 -4.53 -12.23
CA ASN A 30 10.03 -4.61 -11.46
C ASN A 30 11.28 -4.76 -12.32
N ILE A 31 11.27 -5.63 -13.34
CA ILE A 31 12.41 -5.78 -14.27
C ILE A 31 12.68 -4.45 -14.98
N ALA A 32 11.62 -3.78 -15.47
CA ALA A 32 11.76 -2.47 -16.10
C ALA A 32 12.36 -1.43 -15.14
N ARG A 33 11.90 -1.41 -13.88
CA ARG A 33 12.38 -0.46 -12.87
C ARG A 33 13.82 -0.71 -12.44
N VAL A 34 14.21 -1.97 -12.24
CA VAL A 34 15.51 -2.33 -11.64
C VAL A 34 16.60 -2.48 -12.70
N ALA A 35 16.29 -3.15 -13.81
CA ALA A 35 17.26 -3.43 -14.86
C ALA A 35 17.18 -2.44 -16.03
N GLY A 36 16.16 -1.55 -16.08
CA GLY A 36 15.94 -0.67 -17.24
C GLY A 36 15.50 -1.42 -18.50
N VAL A 37 15.07 -2.67 -18.36
CA VAL A 37 14.77 -3.57 -19.47
C VAL A 37 13.26 -3.75 -19.61
N HIS A 38 12.73 -3.46 -20.80
CA HIS A 38 11.33 -3.68 -21.11
C HIS A 38 11.12 -5.02 -21.82
N LEU A 39 10.61 -6.02 -21.08
CA LEU A 39 10.16 -7.30 -21.64
C LEU A 39 8.65 -7.28 -21.90
N THR A 40 8.20 -8.08 -22.87
CA THR A 40 6.76 -8.25 -23.12
C THR A 40 6.13 -9.06 -21.98
N ARG A 41 4.84 -8.81 -21.72
CA ARG A 41 4.10 -9.59 -20.71
C ARG A 41 4.09 -11.07 -21.10
N ASP A 42 3.87 -11.37 -22.38
CA ASP A 42 3.72 -12.74 -22.87
C ASP A 42 5.02 -13.54 -22.70
N PHE A 43 6.18 -12.92 -22.95
CA PHE A 43 7.48 -13.54 -22.70
C PHE A 43 7.67 -13.88 -21.22
N ILE A 44 7.34 -12.94 -20.33
CA ILE A 44 7.43 -13.15 -18.89
C ILE A 44 6.46 -14.26 -18.45
N GLU A 45 5.21 -14.21 -18.90
CA GLU A 45 4.19 -15.18 -18.54
C GLU A 45 4.57 -16.59 -19.02
N ALA A 46 5.04 -16.75 -20.25
CA ALA A 46 5.54 -18.02 -20.78
C ALA A 46 6.70 -18.54 -19.93
N THR A 47 7.68 -17.69 -19.62
CA THR A 47 8.84 -18.05 -18.79
C THR A 47 8.41 -18.47 -17.37
N MET A 48 7.48 -17.74 -16.75
CA MET A 48 6.96 -18.09 -15.42
C MET A 48 6.20 -19.42 -15.43
N ARG A 49 5.45 -19.73 -16.49
CA ARG A 49 4.72 -21.00 -16.62
C ARG A 49 5.63 -22.19 -16.87
N ASP A 50 6.72 -21.98 -17.61
CA ASP A 50 7.74 -23.01 -17.86
C ASP A 50 8.45 -23.39 -16.55
N GLN A 51 8.78 -22.38 -15.72
CA GLN A 51 9.57 -22.59 -14.50
C GLN A 51 8.75 -22.99 -13.27
N HIS A 52 7.56 -22.42 -13.07
CA HIS A 52 6.78 -22.58 -11.83
C HIS A 52 5.26 -22.47 -12.06
N PRO A 53 4.67 -23.41 -12.82
CA PRO A 53 3.26 -23.37 -13.23
C PRO A 53 2.28 -23.30 -12.04
N GLU A 54 2.59 -23.95 -10.92
CA GLU A 54 1.84 -23.96 -9.66
C GLU A 54 1.70 -22.57 -9.03
N GLY A 55 2.63 -21.65 -9.32
CA GLY A 55 2.54 -20.26 -8.87
C GLY A 55 1.31 -19.53 -9.44
N PHE A 56 0.73 -20.00 -10.54
CA PHE A 56 -0.52 -19.46 -11.08
C PHE A 56 -1.74 -19.98 -10.31
N ALA A 57 -1.74 -21.26 -9.92
CA ALA A 57 -2.81 -21.84 -9.11
C ALA A 57 -2.86 -21.19 -7.71
N ASN A 58 -1.69 -20.92 -7.11
CA ASN A 58 -1.59 -20.25 -5.81
C ASN A 58 -2.08 -18.79 -5.80
N ARG A 59 -2.30 -18.19 -6.97
CA ARG A 59 -2.82 -16.83 -7.15
C ARG A 59 -4.32 -16.78 -7.44
N GLU A 60 -4.99 -17.91 -7.60
CA GLU A 60 -6.43 -17.91 -7.82
C GLU A 60 -7.16 -17.25 -6.63
N PRO A 61 -8.04 -16.25 -6.88
CA PRO A 61 -8.73 -15.58 -5.79
C PRO A 61 -9.67 -16.54 -5.07
N THR A 62 -9.37 -16.87 -3.82
CA THR A 62 -10.21 -17.72 -2.96
C THR A 62 -11.34 -16.94 -2.27
N ALA A 63 -11.30 -15.61 -2.29
CA ALA A 63 -12.29 -14.74 -1.65
C ALA A 63 -13.42 -14.32 -2.59
N LYS A 64 -14.63 -14.15 -2.03
CA LYS A 64 -15.80 -13.65 -2.77
C LYS A 64 -15.51 -12.26 -3.38
N LYS A 65 -15.92 -12.06 -4.63
CA LYS A 65 -15.88 -10.75 -5.29
C LYS A 65 -16.93 -9.84 -4.63
N ILE A 66 -16.48 -8.92 -3.79
CA ILE A 66 -17.33 -7.89 -3.19
C ILE A 66 -17.79 -6.92 -4.29
N HIS A 67 -19.07 -6.51 -4.27
CA HIS A 67 -19.59 -5.48 -5.17
C HIS A 67 -18.88 -4.15 -4.88
N ARG A 68 -18.30 -3.54 -5.92
CA ARG A 68 -17.51 -2.31 -5.79
C ARG A 68 -18.33 -1.16 -6.34
N SER A 69 -18.47 -0.10 -5.54
CA SER A 69 -18.95 1.20 -6.02
C SER A 69 -17.86 1.89 -6.83
N VAL A 70 -18.29 2.77 -7.74
CA VAL A 70 -17.39 3.65 -8.49
C VAL A 70 -16.79 4.65 -7.52
N LEU A 71 -15.47 4.72 -7.47
CA LEU A 71 -14.74 5.76 -6.76
C LEU A 71 -14.86 7.05 -7.57
N VAL A 72 -15.48 8.08 -7.00
CA VAL A 72 -15.59 9.40 -7.63
C VAL A 72 -14.60 10.33 -6.95
N CYS A 73 -13.51 10.65 -7.64
CA CYS A 73 -12.47 11.56 -7.17
C CYS A 73 -12.05 12.46 -8.34
N VAL A 74 -12.04 13.78 -8.13
CA VAL A 74 -11.89 14.76 -9.22
C VAL A 74 -10.44 15.03 -9.61
N GLY A 75 -9.48 14.78 -8.73
CA GLY A 75 -8.06 15.02 -9.00
C GLY A 75 -7.13 14.66 -7.84
N PRO A 76 -5.81 14.79 -8.04
CA PRO A 76 -4.81 14.62 -6.99
C PRO A 76 -5.11 15.49 -5.77
N HIS A 77 -4.84 14.97 -4.57
CA HIS A 77 -5.06 15.65 -3.29
C HIS A 77 -6.52 16.05 -3.00
N GLN A 78 -7.48 15.58 -3.80
CA GLN A 78 -8.89 15.72 -3.47
C GLN A 78 -9.23 14.94 -2.20
N GLU A 79 -8.74 13.71 -2.09
CA GLU A 79 -8.96 12.89 -0.91
C GLU A 79 -7.70 12.11 -0.52
N TRP A 80 -7.33 12.20 0.76
CA TRP A 80 -6.29 11.38 1.38
C TRP A 80 -6.94 10.33 2.28
N SER A 81 -6.66 9.06 2.00
CA SER A 81 -7.16 7.91 2.76
C SER A 81 -6.05 7.37 3.65
N GLY A 82 -6.24 7.42 4.98
CA GLY A 82 -5.27 7.01 5.99
C GLY A 82 -5.77 5.81 6.81
N ASP A 83 -4.83 4.95 7.23
CA ASP A 83 -5.13 3.71 7.95
C ASP A 83 -3.88 3.09 8.60
N GLY A 84 -4.09 2.23 9.60
CA GLY A 84 -3.06 1.41 10.23
C GLY A 84 -3.04 -0.03 9.69
N HIS A 85 -1.88 -0.67 9.65
CA HIS A 85 -1.74 -2.07 9.24
C HIS A 85 -0.93 -2.89 10.23
N ASP A 86 -1.56 -3.96 10.76
CA ASP A 86 -1.01 -4.79 11.84
C ASP A 86 -0.40 -6.12 11.37
N LYS A 87 -0.37 -6.41 10.06
CA LYS A 87 0.08 -7.75 9.58
C LYS A 87 1.55 -8.04 9.88
N LEU A 88 2.40 -7.02 10.00
CA LEU A 88 3.82 -7.19 10.36
C LEU A 88 4.11 -6.86 11.83
N THR A 89 3.08 -6.57 12.64
CA THR A 89 3.24 -6.32 14.08
C THR A 89 3.83 -7.55 14.80
N GLY A 90 3.54 -8.77 14.34
CA GLY A 90 4.10 -10.00 14.89
C GLY A 90 5.62 -10.14 14.75
N ILE A 91 6.25 -9.34 13.89
CA ILE A 91 7.72 -9.25 13.75
C ILE A 91 8.24 -7.85 14.12
N GLY A 92 7.45 -7.06 14.87
CA GLY A 92 7.88 -5.77 15.40
C GLY A 92 7.70 -4.57 14.45
N PHE A 93 6.95 -4.71 13.35
CA PHE A 93 6.77 -3.63 12.38
C PHE A 93 5.29 -3.24 12.19
N PRO A 94 4.66 -2.55 13.17
CA PRO A 94 3.37 -1.90 12.93
C PRO A 94 3.53 -0.81 11.86
N ILE A 95 2.56 -0.69 10.96
CA ILE A 95 2.60 0.30 9.88
C ILE A 95 1.43 1.27 10.02
N TRP A 96 1.68 2.53 9.70
CA TRP A 96 0.64 3.51 9.37
C TRP A 96 0.94 4.15 8.02
N ALA A 97 -0.09 4.43 7.21
CA ALA A 97 0.09 5.02 5.89
C ALA A 97 -1.05 5.95 5.49
N VAL A 98 -0.77 6.76 4.46
CA VAL A 98 -1.74 7.59 3.75
C VAL A 98 -1.58 7.41 2.26
N GLN A 99 -2.69 7.28 1.55
CA GLN A 99 -2.75 7.14 0.11
C GLN A 99 -3.60 8.26 -0.50
N ASP A 100 -3.14 8.81 -1.62
CA ASP A 100 -3.96 9.68 -2.45
C ASP A 100 -5.00 8.83 -3.19
N VAL A 101 -6.29 9.17 -3.01
CA VAL A 101 -7.40 8.37 -3.49
C VAL A 101 -7.51 8.41 -5.02
N TRP A 102 -7.17 9.53 -5.66
CA TRP A 102 -7.25 9.69 -7.11
C TRP A 102 -6.19 8.87 -7.85
N SER A 103 -4.92 8.99 -7.43
CA SER A 103 -3.79 8.33 -8.09
C SER A 103 -3.51 6.92 -7.56
N GLY A 104 -3.97 6.59 -6.35
CA GLY A 104 -3.53 5.39 -5.62
C GLY A 104 -2.07 5.45 -5.19
N LYS A 105 -1.43 6.63 -5.22
CA LYS A 105 -0.05 6.82 -4.78
C LYS A 105 0.00 6.82 -3.26
N TRP A 106 0.93 6.05 -2.68
CA TRP A 106 1.30 6.21 -1.28
C TRP A 106 1.92 7.60 -1.07
N LEU A 107 1.25 8.44 -0.30
CA LEU A 107 1.79 9.74 0.09
C LEU A 107 2.84 9.57 1.18
N GLY A 108 2.62 8.61 2.07
CA GLY A 108 3.63 8.09 2.96
C GLY A 108 3.23 6.76 3.58
N ILE A 109 4.25 5.97 3.94
CA ILE A 109 4.12 4.67 4.60
C ILE A 109 5.26 4.57 5.62
N TRP A 110 4.90 4.35 6.88
CA TRP A 110 5.87 4.37 7.97
C TRP A 110 5.70 3.18 8.87
N VAL A 111 6.82 2.52 9.17
CA VAL A 111 6.91 1.68 10.34
C VAL A 111 6.94 2.59 11.56
N VAL A 112 6.05 2.31 12.52
CA VAL A 112 5.93 3.10 13.75
C VAL A 112 5.97 2.17 14.96
N PRO A 113 6.49 2.62 16.12
CA PRO A 113 6.49 1.79 17.33
C PRO A 113 5.08 1.40 17.79
N ASN A 114 4.10 2.27 17.55
CA ASN A 114 2.69 2.03 17.85
C ASN A 114 1.81 2.83 16.87
N ASN A 115 1.09 2.12 16.00
CA ASN A 115 0.15 2.69 15.02
C ASN A 115 -1.22 3.05 15.60
N ARG A 116 -1.37 2.97 16.94
CA ARG A 116 -2.56 3.40 17.69
C ARG A 116 -2.30 4.62 18.57
N LEU A 117 -1.09 5.19 18.51
CA LEU A 117 -0.73 6.37 19.28
C LEU A 117 -1.14 7.64 18.52
N LYS A 118 -2.06 8.40 19.12
CA LYS A 118 -2.63 9.65 18.59
C LYS A 118 -1.55 10.60 18.07
N ASP A 119 -0.55 10.88 18.90
CA ASP A 119 0.51 11.86 18.61
C ASP A 119 1.32 11.47 17.37
N THR A 120 1.66 10.19 17.25
CA THR A 120 2.37 9.66 16.08
C THR A 120 1.57 9.88 14.81
N ILE A 121 0.29 9.52 14.82
CA ILE A 121 -0.56 9.59 13.61
C ILE A 121 -0.81 11.04 13.22
N ALA A 122 -1.09 11.91 14.20
CA ALA A 122 -1.26 13.33 13.96
C ALA A 122 0.02 13.99 13.41
N TYR A 123 1.18 13.64 13.95
CA TYR A 123 2.47 14.10 13.43
C TYR A 123 2.66 13.66 11.98
N LEU A 124 2.39 12.40 11.63
CA LEU A 124 2.54 11.90 10.26
C LEU A 124 1.60 12.61 9.28
N TYR A 125 0.38 12.93 9.70
CA TYR A 125 -0.54 13.76 8.91
C TYR A 125 0.03 15.16 8.67
N LEU A 126 0.46 15.86 9.72
CA LEU A 126 1.05 17.21 9.60
C LEU A 126 2.36 17.22 8.81
N LYS A 127 3.16 16.16 8.92
CA LYS A 127 4.35 15.95 8.10
C LYS A 127 4.01 15.93 6.62
N LEU A 128 2.94 15.23 6.22
CA LEU A 128 2.49 15.24 4.82
C LEU A 128 2.02 16.62 4.37
N VAL A 129 1.25 17.31 5.22
CA VAL A 129 0.80 18.68 4.92
C VAL A 129 2.01 19.60 4.65
N TYR A 130 3.04 19.49 5.48
CA TYR A 130 4.28 20.25 5.31
C TYR A 130 5.05 19.86 4.04
N GLU A 131 5.25 18.56 3.81
CA GLU A 131 6.03 18.05 2.66
C GLU A 131 5.38 18.35 1.31
N TYR A 132 4.04 18.29 1.22
CA TYR A 132 3.30 18.59 0.01
C TYR A 132 2.93 20.08 -0.11
N GLY A 133 3.22 20.89 0.91
CA GLY A 133 2.96 22.33 0.92
C GLY A 133 1.47 22.69 0.89
N GLY A 134 0.59 21.78 1.33
CA GLY A 134 -0.85 21.94 1.23
C GLY A 134 -1.63 20.84 1.94
N ILE A 135 -2.94 21.06 2.10
CA ILE A 135 -3.88 20.13 2.70
C ILE A 135 -4.75 19.47 1.62
N PRO A 136 -5.25 18.24 1.84
CA PRO A 136 -6.25 17.68 0.96
C PRO A 136 -7.60 18.37 1.14
N VAL A 137 -8.48 18.27 0.14
CA VAL A 137 -9.87 18.75 0.27
C VAL A 137 -10.65 17.94 1.31
N GLN A 138 -10.43 16.62 1.35
CA GLN A 138 -11.00 15.71 2.34
C GLN A 138 -9.94 14.70 2.83
N THR A 139 -9.98 14.37 4.11
CA THR A 139 -9.23 13.23 4.68
C THR A 139 -10.23 12.14 5.10
N THR A 140 -9.94 10.87 4.81
CA THR A 140 -10.75 9.73 5.22
C THR A 140 -9.92 8.73 6.01
N THR A 141 -10.49 8.25 7.11
CA THR A 141 -9.85 7.26 7.99
C THR A 141 -10.91 6.31 8.54
N ASP A 142 -10.51 5.18 9.10
CA ASP A 142 -11.42 4.36 9.89
C ASP A 142 -11.80 5.05 11.22
N CYS A 143 -12.78 4.50 11.95
CA CYS A 143 -13.30 5.09 13.18
C CYS A 143 -12.42 4.74 14.41
N GLY A 144 -11.13 5.05 14.33
CA GLY A 144 -10.16 4.86 15.42
C GLY A 144 -10.18 6.01 16.42
N SER A 145 -10.11 5.69 17.71
CA SER A 145 -10.02 6.70 18.78
C SER A 145 -8.75 7.56 18.67
N GLU A 146 -7.75 7.02 17.98
CA GLU A 146 -6.44 7.58 17.71
C GLU A 146 -6.46 8.71 16.66
N LEU A 147 -7.56 8.83 15.92
CA LEU A 147 -7.69 9.73 14.76
C LEU A 147 -8.40 11.05 15.08
N VAL A 148 -8.82 11.24 16.32
CA VAL A 148 -9.48 12.47 16.80
C VAL A 148 -8.61 13.71 16.53
N MET A 149 -7.29 13.59 16.63
CA MET A 149 -6.38 14.71 16.36
C MET A 149 -6.25 15.00 14.87
N VAL A 150 -6.22 13.98 14.01
CA VAL A 150 -6.24 14.17 12.55
C VAL A 150 -7.53 14.87 12.13
N TYR A 151 -8.67 14.46 12.68
CA TYR A 151 -9.94 15.16 12.50
C TYR A 151 -9.85 16.64 12.90
N GLY A 152 -9.29 16.94 14.09
CA GLY A 152 -9.11 18.30 14.56
C GLY A 152 -8.23 19.15 13.63
N PHE A 153 -7.06 18.64 13.25
CA PHE A 153 -6.14 19.34 12.36
C PHE A 153 -6.71 19.54 10.96
N ALA A 154 -7.34 18.51 10.38
CA ALA A 154 -7.95 18.63 9.05
C ALA A 154 -9.01 19.74 9.03
N ASN A 155 -9.88 19.81 10.03
CA ASN A 155 -10.89 20.87 10.12
C ASN A 155 -10.25 22.25 10.36
N ALA A 156 -9.34 22.37 11.33
CA ALA A 156 -8.72 23.66 11.67
C ALA A 156 -7.91 24.24 10.50
N LEU A 157 -7.13 23.40 9.80
CA LEU A 157 -6.36 23.85 8.64
C LEU A 157 -7.29 24.21 7.47
N ARG A 158 -8.36 23.44 7.25
CA ARG A 158 -9.31 23.71 6.19
C ARG A 158 -10.11 24.99 6.45
N GLU A 159 -10.46 25.28 7.70
CA GLU A 159 -11.04 26.57 8.10
C GLU A 159 -10.07 27.74 7.85
N ALA A 160 -8.80 27.58 8.25
CA ALA A 160 -7.80 28.63 8.12
C ALA A 160 -7.37 28.93 6.68
N PHE A 161 -7.32 27.92 5.80
CA PHE A 161 -6.70 28.02 4.49
C PHE A 161 -7.64 27.73 3.30
N ALA A 162 -8.83 27.18 3.54
CA ALA A 162 -9.81 26.82 2.50
C ALA A 162 -11.27 26.96 3.00
N GLY A 163 -11.53 28.02 3.78
CA GLY A 163 -12.83 28.26 4.43
C GLY A 163 -13.98 28.55 3.45
N ASP A 164 -13.67 28.80 2.19
CA ASP A 164 -14.63 29.00 1.09
C ASP A 164 -15.30 27.70 0.64
N ILE A 165 -14.70 26.54 0.91
CA ILE A 165 -15.34 25.25 0.69
C ILE A 165 -16.36 25.02 1.82
N PRO A 166 -17.66 24.76 1.57
CA PRO A 166 -18.61 24.54 2.67
C PRO A 166 -18.50 23.12 3.26
N VAL A 167 -18.48 22.98 4.60
CA VAL A 167 -18.30 21.66 5.28
C VAL A 167 -19.47 20.72 4.99
N GLU A 168 -20.66 21.29 4.85
CA GLU A 168 -21.90 20.61 4.47
C GLU A 168 -21.88 20.02 3.07
N GLN A 169 -21.03 20.55 2.16
CA GLN A 169 -20.83 19.97 0.83
C GLN A 169 -19.73 18.91 0.86
N VAL A 170 -18.58 19.25 1.45
CA VAL A 170 -17.43 18.35 1.57
C VAL A 170 -16.77 18.56 2.94
N ALA A 171 -16.91 17.55 3.80
CA ALA A 171 -16.26 17.54 5.10
C ALA A 171 -14.73 17.51 4.93
N ALA A 172 -14.00 18.28 5.74
CA ALA A 172 -12.54 18.24 5.75
C ALA A 172 -12.00 16.88 6.22
N HIS A 173 -12.76 16.18 7.09
CA HIS A 173 -12.46 14.83 7.52
C HIS A 173 -13.74 13.99 7.61
N ARG A 174 -13.66 12.72 7.20
CA ARG A 174 -14.75 11.75 7.31
C ARG A 174 -14.26 10.42 7.87
N PHE A 175 -14.93 9.96 8.92
CA PHE A 175 -14.75 8.60 9.44
C PHE A 175 -15.54 7.62 8.58
N LEU A 176 -14.90 6.51 8.24
CA LEU A 176 -15.47 5.40 7.49
C LEU A 176 -15.46 4.13 8.35
N GLN A 177 -16.32 3.18 8.01
CA GLN A 177 -16.10 1.79 8.43
C GLN A 177 -14.90 1.25 7.64
N SER A 178 -14.05 0.41 8.23
CA SER A 178 -12.86 -0.14 7.54
C SER A 178 -13.22 -0.78 6.19
N ILE A 179 -14.35 -1.50 6.08
CA ILE A 179 -14.83 -2.08 4.82
C ILE A 179 -15.12 -1.05 3.71
N HIS A 180 -15.30 0.22 4.07
CA HIS A 180 -15.54 1.33 3.16
C HIS A 180 -14.27 2.16 2.88
N ASN A 181 -13.17 1.94 3.60
CA ASN A 181 -11.87 2.58 3.35
C ASN A 181 -11.13 1.88 2.18
N ILE A 182 -11.83 1.74 1.05
CA ILE A 182 -11.49 0.81 -0.03
C ILE A 182 -10.11 1.08 -0.65
N THR A 183 -9.70 2.34 -0.76
CA THR A 183 -8.47 2.70 -1.47
C THR A 183 -7.25 2.17 -0.73
N ILE A 184 -7.08 2.56 0.53
CA ILE A 184 -5.94 2.11 1.34
C ILE A 184 -5.98 0.60 1.62
N GLU A 185 -7.15 0.01 1.82
CA GLU A 185 -7.31 -1.45 1.96
C GLU A 185 -6.84 -2.23 0.72
N ARG A 186 -7.09 -1.69 -0.49
CA ARG A 186 -6.51 -2.25 -1.73
C ARG A 186 -4.99 -2.07 -1.76
N GLY A 187 -4.50 -0.93 -1.27
CA GLY A 187 -3.09 -0.67 -1.06
C GLY A 187 -2.45 -1.73 -0.17
N TRP A 188 -3.05 -2.00 1.00
CA TRP A 188 -2.59 -3.02 1.95
C TRP A 188 -2.57 -4.41 1.35
N LEU A 189 -3.61 -4.79 0.61
CA LEU A 189 -3.64 -6.10 -0.04
C LEU A 189 -2.45 -6.27 -0.99
N ARG A 190 -2.11 -5.24 -1.78
CA ARG A 190 -0.95 -5.28 -2.67
C ARG A 190 0.36 -5.33 -1.89
N LEU A 191 0.53 -4.45 -0.90
CA LEU A 191 1.73 -4.41 -0.07
C LEU A 191 1.98 -5.78 0.59
N ARG A 192 0.94 -6.38 1.16
CA ARG A 192 1.02 -7.70 1.80
C ARG A 192 1.45 -8.77 0.81
N LEU A 193 0.75 -8.90 -0.33
CA LEU A 193 1.00 -9.97 -1.30
C LEU A 193 2.33 -9.83 -2.02
N GLU A 194 2.74 -8.61 -2.38
CA GLU A 194 3.94 -8.39 -3.19
C GLU A 194 5.22 -8.30 -2.35
N TRP A 195 5.09 -7.99 -1.06
CA TRP A 195 6.23 -7.73 -0.17
C TRP A 195 6.05 -8.28 1.25
N GLY A 196 4.99 -7.93 1.96
CA GLY A 196 4.84 -8.20 3.41
C GLY A 196 4.90 -9.68 3.79
N ASP A 197 4.18 -10.55 3.08
CA ASP A 197 4.19 -11.99 3.37
C ASP A 197 5.58 -12.60 3.12
N ASN A 198 6.34 -12.09 2.15
CA ASN A 198 7.71 -12.55 1.85
C ASN A 198 8.70 -12.10 2.93
N VAL A 199 8.57 -10.86 3.42
CA VAL A 199 9.42 -10.34 4.52
C VAL A 199 9.32 -11.23 5.75
N LYS A 200 8.10 -11.66 6.09
CA LYS A 200 7.91 -12.56 7.23
C LYS A 200 8.64 -13.90 7.06
N ILE A 201 8.61 -14.48 5.86
CA ILE A 201 9.35 -15.73 5.58
C ILE A 201 10.85 -15.54 5.77
N PHE A 202 11.41 -14.47 5.23
CA PHE A 202 12.84 -14.19 5.38
C PHE A 202 13.23 -13.91 6.83
N TRP A 203 12.37 -13.21 7.59
CA TRP A 203 12.56 -12.97 9.02
C TRP A 203 12.59 -14.28 9.82
N ASP A 204 11.59 -15.12 9.61
CA ASP A 204 11.47 -16.40 10.32
C ASP A 204 12.65 -17.33 9.97
N ALA A 205 13.12 -17.34 8.72
CA ALA A 205 14.31 -18.08 8.30
C ALA A 205 15.61 -17.56 8.91
N GLY A 206 15.73 -16.25 9.15
CA GLY A 206 16.89 -15.66 9.82
C GLY A 206 16.92 -15.98 11.32
N ASN A 207 15.77 -15.97 11.99
CA ASN A 207 15.67 -16.30 13.41
C ASN A 207 16.13 -17.73 13.72
N THR A 208 15.80 -18.69 12.86
CA THR A 208 16.23 -20.09 13.06
C THR A 208 17.75 -20.27 12.93
N CYS A 209 18.46 -19.37 12.25
CA CYS A 209 19.92 -19.40 12.19
C CYS A 209 20.60 -18.95 13.49
N HIS A 210 19.92 -18.19 14.34
CA HIS A 210 20.46 -17.66 15.60
C HIS A 210 20.14 -18.53 16.83
N GLU A 211 19.19 -19.46 16.72
CA GLU A 211 18.84 -20.40 17.81
C GLU A 211 19.76 -21.65 17.85
N VAL A 212 20.69 -21.78 16.89
CA VAL A 212 21.64 -22.91 16.80
C VAL A 212 23.06 -22.52 17.20
N SER A 213 23.26 -21.32 17.76
CA SER A 213 24.56 -20.81 18.23
C SER A 213 24.62 -20.64 19.75
#